data_AF-A0A0G0FNK5-F1
#
_entry.id   AF-A0A0G0FNK5-F1
#
_cell.length_a   1.000
_cell.length_b   1.000
_cell.length_c   1.000
_cell.angle_alpha   90.00
_cell.angle_beta   90.00
_cell.angle_gamma   90.00
#
_symmetry.space_group_name_H-M   'P 1'
#
loop_
_entity.id
_entity.type
_entity.pdbx_description
1 polymer ?
#
loop_
_entity_poly.entity_id
_entity_poly.type
_entity_poly.pdbx_seq_one_letter_code
_entity_poly.pdbx_strand_id
1 'polypeptide(L)'
;MQTTISLPTNLAQEVENQVKNGSFRTPSDFVSSAVKTFISLQRGEATWETLAAPFRSYAKQKKLTERDILQAVTKGRRAKSSKNS
;
A
#
# COMPACT_ATOMS: atom_id res chain seq x y z
N MET A 1 -5.55 -23.95 6.48
CA MET A 1 -4.11 -24.24 6.37
C MET A 1 -3.34 -23.10 6.99
N GLN A 2 -2.35 -23.39 7.84
CA GLN A 2 -1.40 -22.39 8.35
C GLN A 2 -0.08 -22.58 7.61
N THR A 3 0.52 -21.47 7.16
CA THR A 3 1.82 -21.48 6.47
C THR A 3 2.79 -20.65 7.28
N THR A 4 3.92 -21.24 7.64
CA THR A 4 5.00 -20.54 8.32
C THR A 4 5.85 -19.81 7.28
N ILE A 5 6.10 -18.52 7.51
CA ILE A 5 6.92 -17.68 6.66
C ILE A 5 8.00 -17.02 7.50
N SER A 6 9.24 -17.07 7.03
CA SER A 6 10.36 -16.36 7.65
C SER A 6 10.47 -14.97 7.05
N LEU A 7 10.36 -13.96 7.90
CA LEU A 7 10.53 -12.56 7.51
C LEU A 7 11.95 -12.09 7.86
N PRO A 8 12.57 -11.24 7.02
CA PRO A 8 13.76 -10.50 7.40
C PRO A 8 13.53 -9.69 8.69
N THR A 9 14.56 -9.57 9.53
CA THR A 9 14.45 -8.96 10.88
C THR A 9 13.86 -7.56 10.87
N ASN A 10 14.25 -6.73 9.91
CA ASN A 10 13.72 -5.37 9.72
C ASN A 10 12.21 -5.36 9.42
N LEU A 11 11.75 -6.32 8.61
CA LEU A 11 10.34 -6.48 8.23
C LEU A 11 9.52 -7.01 9.41
N ALA A 12 10.06 -7.95 10.18
CA ALA A 12 9.43 -8.44 11.40
C ALA A 12 9.22 -7.33 12.43
N GLN A 13 10.22 -6.46 12.63
CA GLN A 13 10.11 -5.30 13.50
C GLN A 13 9.04 -4.31 13.02
N GLU A 14 8.96 -4.05 11.72
CA GLU A 14 7.92 -3.17 11.17
C GLU A 14 6.52 -3.74 11.39
N VAL A 15 6.33 -5.05 11.20
CA VAL A 15 5.05 -5.73 11.47
C VAL A 15 4.66 -5.56 12.94
N GLU A 16 5.59 -5.77 13.87
CA GLU A 16 5.32 -5.56 15.29
C GLU A 16 4.94 -4.12 15.62
N ASN A 17 5.59 -3.13 14.99
CA ASN A 17 5.28 -1.72 15.17
C ASN A 17 3.85 -1.40 14.70
N GLN A 18 3.42 -1.95 13.57
CA GLN A 18 2.06 -1.77 13.05
C GLN A 18 0.98 -2.35 13.99
N VAL A 19 1.29 -3.45 14.66
CA VAL A 19 0.42 -4.05 15.69
C VAL A 19 0.40 -3.19 16.96
N LYS A 20 1.58 -2.75 17.44
CA LYS A 20 1.70 -1.89 18.63
C LYS A 20 1.00 -0.54 18.47
N ASN A 21 1.01 0.02 17.26
CA ASN A 21 0.32 1.27 16.93
C ASN A 21 -1.21 1.14 16.80
N GLY A 22 -1.77 -0.06 17.09
CA GLY A 22 -3.21 -0.30 17.12
C GLY A 22 -3.86 -0.45 15.75
N SER A 23 -3.08 -0.48 14.67
CA SER A 23 -3.62 -0.64 13.31
C SER A 23 -4.05 -2.08 13.02
N PHE A 24 -3.51 -3.06 13.75
CA PHE A 24 -3.81 -4.49 13.60
C PHE A 24 -3.79 -5.20 14.95
N ARG A 25 -4.64 -6.22 15.13
CA ARG A 25 -4.74 -6.98 16.39
C ARG A 25 -3.59 -7.97 16.57
N THR A 26 -3.13 -8.58 15.49
CA THR A 26 -2.02 -9.54 15.49
C THR A 26 -1.11 -9.35 14.27
N PRO A 27 0.15 -9.83 14.34
CA PRO A 27 1.05 -9.86 13.17
C PRO A 27 0.45 -10.60 11.97
N SER A 28 -0.25 -11.71 12.23
CA SER A 28 -0.92 -12.51 11.21
C SER A 28 -2.04 -11.74 10.49
N ASP A 29 -2.78 -10.88 11.21
CA ASP A 29 -3.81 -10.03 10.60
C ASP A 29 -3.19 -9.00 9.65
N PHE A 30 -2.08 -8.39 10.05
CA PHE A 30 -1.33 -7.46 9.20
C PHE A 30 -0.86 -8.14 7.92
N VAL A 31 -0.17 -9.29 8.05
CA VAL A 31 0.35 -10.04 6.89
C VAL A 31 -0.79 -10.48 5.97
N SER A 32 -1.88 -10.99 6.53
CA SER A 32 -3.05 -11.42 5.76
C SER A 32 -3.68 -10.25 4.99
N SER A 33 -3.76 -9.07 5.60
CA SER A 33 -4.25 -7.85 4.95
C SER A 33 -3.34 -7.41 3.80
N ALA A 34 -2.02 -7.43 4.02
CA ALA A 34 -1.03 -7.10 3.01
C ALA A 34 -1.08 -8.06 1.80
N VAL A 35 -1.18 -9.37 2.05
CA VAL A 35 -1.29 -10.38 0.99
C VAL A 35 -2.59 -10.22 0.21
N LYS A 36 -3.72 -10.00 0.88
CA LYS A 36 -5.01 -9.74 0.21
C LYS A 36 -4.92 -8.52 -0.70
N THR A 37 -4.33 -7.44 -0.19
CA THR A 37 -4.10 -6.20 -0.95
C THR A 37 -3.24 -6.46 -2.20
N PHE A 38 -2.14 -7.20 -2.05
CA PHE A 38 -1.28 -7.57 -3.18
C PHE A 38 -2.01 -8.38 -4.24
N ILE A 39 -2.81 -9.38 -3.83
CA ILE A 39 -3.60 -10.20 -4.77
C ILE A 39 -4.64 -9.34 -5.51
N SER A 40 -5.35 -8.46 -4.81
CA SER A 40 -6.30 -7.54 -5.43
C SER A 40 -5.62 -6.61 -6.44
N LEU A 41 -4.40 -6.15 -6.15
CA LEU A 41 -3.59 -5.38 -7.10
C LEU A 41 -3.21 -6.20 -8.34
N GLN A 42 -2.79 -7.46 -8.16
CA GLN A 42 -2.45 -8.35 -9.28
C GLN A 42 -3.66 -8.68 -10.17
N ARG A 43 -4.85 -8.78 -9.59
CA ARG A 43 -6.10 -9.07 -10.32
C ARG A 43 -6.72 -7.84 -10.99
N GLY A 44 -6.16 -6.64 -10.79
CA GLY A 44 -6.74 -5.39 -11.28
C GLY A 44 -8.00 -4.96 -10.52
N GLU A 45 -8.28 -5.56 -9.37
CA GLU A 45 -9.44 -5.29 -8.51
C GLU A 45 -9.13 -4.23 -7.43
N ALA A 46 -7.97 -3.57 -7.52
CA ALA A 46 -7.59 -2.57 -6.54
C ALA A 46 -8.50 -1.33 -6.61
N THR A 47 -9.25 -1.07 -5.54
CA THR A 47 -10.06 0.13 -5.43
C THR A 47 -9.18 1.34 -5.11
N TRP A 48 -9.71 2.53 -5.39
CA TRP A 48 -9.05 3.78 -5.03
C TRP A 48 -8.75 3.84 -3.52
N GLU A 49 -9.57 3.26 -2.64
CA GLU A 49 -9.25 3.23 -1.20
C GLU A 49 -7.98 2.42 -0.89
N THR A 50 -7.79 1.28 -1.56
CA THR A 50 -6.62 0.41 -1.37
C THR A 50 -5.34 1.08 -1.85
N LEU A 51 -5.41 1.80 -2.98
CA LEU A 51 -4.27 2.51 -3.55
C LEU A 51 -4.00 3.84 -2.83
N ALA A 52 -5.05 4.50 -2.31
CA ALA A 52 -4.95 5.86 -1.84
C ALA A 52 -4.52 6.01 -0.38
N ALA A 53 -4.40 4.96 0.44
CA ALA A 53 -3.96 5.12 1.84
C ALA A 53 -2.64 5.91 2.01
N PRO A 54 -1.53 5.53 1.34
CA PRO A 54 -0.29 6.32 1.37
C PRO A 54 -0.43 7.68 0.67
N PHE A 55 -1.22 7.78 -0.41
CA PHE A 55 -1.47 9.04 -1.11
C PHE A 55 -2.31 10.02 -0.27
N ARG A 56 -3.26 9.55 0.55
CA ARG A 56 -4.09 10.34 1.46
C ARG A 56 -3.25 10.90 2.60
N SER A 57 -2.37 10.09 3.19
CA SER A 57 -1.43 10.56 4.22
C SER A 57 -0.47 11.61 3.68
N TYR A 58 0.10 11.37 2.49
CA TYR A 58 0.95 12.35 1.79
C TYR A 58 0.18 13.63 1.43
N ALA A 59 -1.04 13.50 0.90
CA ALA A 59 -1.88 14.63 0.55
C ALA A 59 -2.29 15.46 1.76
N LYS A 60 -2.60 14.82 2.90
CA LYS A 60 -2.90 15.50 4.16
C LYS A 60 -1.67 16.26 4.68
N GLN A 61 -0.47 15.67 4.66
CA GLN A 61 0.78 16.34 5.04
C GLN A 61 1.12 17.52 4.13
N LYS A 62 0.85 17.40 2.82
CA LYS A 62 1.20 18.40 1.81
C LYS A 62 0.06 19.36 1.47
N LYS A 63 -1.09 19.25 2.16
CA LYS A 63 -2.34 20.00 1.88
C LYS A 63 -2.76 19.91 0.40
N LEU A 64 -2.58 18.75 -0.21
CA LEU A 64 -2.95 18.50 -1.60
C LEU A 64 -4.43 18.16 -1.69
N THR A 65 -5.10 18.72 -2.70
CA THR A 65 -6.50 18.43 -3.00
C THR A 65 -6.63 17.12 -3.76
N GLU A 66 -7.83 16.54 -3.80
CA GLU A 66 -8.12 15.34 -4.61
C GLU A 66 -7.71 15.51 -6.08
N ARG A 67 -7.87 16.73 -6.61
CA ARG A 67 -7.47 17.11 -7.98
C ARG A 67 -5.95 17.01 -8.18
N ASP A 68 -5.16 17.43 -7.19
CA ASP A 68 -3.70 17.36 -7.25
C ASP A 68 -3.20 15.91 -7.23
N ILE A 69 -3.83 15.05 -6.43
CA ILE A 69 -3.52 13.62 -6.36
C ILE A 69 -3.83 12.95 -7.70
N LEU A 70 -5.03 13.19 -8.26
CA LEU A 70 -5.42 12.63 -9.56
C LEU A 70 -4.49 13.10 -10.67
N GLN A 71 -4.08 14.37 -10.67
CA GLN A 71 -3.15 14.90 -11.66
C GLN A 71 -1.75 14.26 -11.55
N ALA A 72 -1.25 14.05 -10.33
CA ALA A 72 0.04 13.38 -10.08
C ALA A 72 0.02 11.91 -10.51
N VAL A 73 -1.04 11.17 -10.19
CA VAL A 73 -1.21 9.77 -10.61
C VAL A 73 -1.28 9.66 -12.13
N THR A 74 -2.01 10.57 -12.79
CA THR A 74 -2.15 10.59 -14.25
C THR A 74 -0.83 10.93 -14.94
N LYS A 75 -0.07 11.89 -14.40
CA LYS A 75 1.29 12.21 -14.89
C LYS A 75 2.26 11.04 -14.68
N GLY A 76 2.22 10.39 -13.52
CA GLY A 76 3.05 9.22 -13.21
C GLY A 76 2.77 8.03 -14.14
N ARG A 77 1.51 7.79 -14.51
CA ARG A 77 1.15 6.77 -15.52
C ARG A 77 1.67 7.11 -16.91
N ARG A 78 1.61 8.37 -17.33
CA ARG A 78 2.14 8.81 -18.64
C ARG A 78 3.67 8.76 -18.72
N ALA A 79 4.37 9.07 -17.63
CA ALA A 79 5.83 9.03 -17.59
C ALA A 79 6.42 7.63 -17.81
N LYS A 80 5.67 6.56 -17.49
CA LYS A 80 6.10 5.18 -17.71
C LYS A 80 5.85 4.65 -19.13
N SER A 81 5.22 5.45 -20.00
CA SER A 81 4.88 5.07 -21.38
C SER A 81 5.84 5.62 -22.45
N SER A 82 6.92 6.32 -22.08
CA SER A 82 7.85 6.92 -23.06
C SER A 82 9.16 6.15 -23.25
N LYS A 83 9.12 4.81 -23.18
CA LYS A 83 10.28 3.99 -23.60
C LYS A 83 9.83 2.68 -24.25
N ASN A 84 9.42 2.81 -25.51
CA ASN A 84 9.72 1.86 -26.58
C ASN A 84 9.32 2.55 -27.89
N SER A 85 10.24 3.38 -28.40
CA SER A 85 10.38 3.59 -29.84
C SER A 85 11.11 2.40 -30.44
#